data_AF-R1GCT9-F1
#
_entry.id   AF-R1GCT9-F1
#
_cell.length_a   1.000
_cell.length_b   1.000
_cell.length_c   1.000
_cell.angle_alpha   90.00
_cell.angle_beta   90.00
_cell.angle_gamma   90.00
#
_symmetry.space_group_name_H-M   'P 1'
#
loop_
_entity.id
_entity.type
_entity.pdbx_description
1 polymer ?
#
loop_
_entity_poly.entity_id
_entity_poly.type
_entity_poly.pdbx_seq_one_letter_code
_entity_poly.pdbx_strand_id
1 'polypeptide(L)'
;MTRSGEPTWSSVSSSPDRPPWAADVQWTKANVLNPDEYLQHLQGADAVVHSMGILLEADYKGVLQGKESPFSGLSRAFSATKAGSQNPLARRPGEELRPQEKDGQLTYELMNRDSAILLAKEASANSVPTFVYISAAAGAPVLPKRYITTKREAESTIASSFPSMRSVFIRAPFMWDASRSFTVPLAAATGVASLVNSAVGGRLTWLMGAGGTKPLKADLVGDAVVEAVEGGEAKGPVEVPEIEALATKAWRRNML
;
A
#
# COMPACT_ATOMS: atom_id res chain seq x y z
N MET A 1 -19.79 7.94 -0.32
CA MET A 1 -18.88 7.44 0.74
C MET A 1 -19.72 7.15 1.97
N THR A 2 -19.53 5.98 2.57
CA THR A 2 -20.33 5.47 3.71
C THR A 2 -20.12 6.34 4.95
N ARG A 3 -21.18 6.52 5.76
CA ARG A 3 -21.13 7.34 6.99
C ARG A 3 -20.37 6.66 8.13
N SER A 4 -20.25 5.32 8.09
CA SER A 4 -19.64 4.50 9.14
C SER A 4 -18.17 4.14 8.89
N GLY A 5 -17.63 4.37 7.69
CA GLY A 5 -16.30 3.88 7.31
C GLY A 5 -16.28 2.42 6.84
N GLU A 6 -17.35 1.66 7.09
CA GLU A 6 -17.51 0.30 6.54
C GLU A 6 -17.58 0.35 5.01
N PRO A 7 -16.86 -0.53 4.29
CA PRO A 7 -16.88 -0.55 2.84
C PRO A 7 -18.22 -1.02 2.31
N THR A 8 -18.55 -0.61 1.08
CA THR A 8 -19.64 -1.25 0.35
C THR A 8 -19.14 -2.63 -0.12
N TRP A 9 -19.63 -3.71 0.47
CA TRP A 9 -19.12 -5.08 0.22
C TRP A 9 -19.08 -5.46 -1.27
N SER A 10 -20.11 -5.09 -2.04
CA SER A 10 -20.13 -5.30 -3.50
C SER A 10 -18.98 -4.63 -4.28
N SER A 11 -18.22 -3.72 -3.66
CA SER A 11 -17.06 -3.05 -4.26
C SER A 11 -15.72 -3.65 -3.84
N VAL A 12 -15.70 -4.50 -2.81
CA VAL A 12 -14.48 -5.03 -2.21
C VAL A 12 -14.45 -6.55 -2.10
N SER A 13 -15.58 -7.23 -2.28
CA SER A 13 -15.70 -8.70 -2.26
C SER A 13 -16.52 -9.22 -3.43
N SER A 14 -16.38 -10.52 -3.70
CA SER A 14 -17.14 -11.23 -4.76
C SER A 14 -18.61 -11.42 -4.42
N SER A 15 -18.96 -11.33 -3.13
CA SER A 15 -20.34 -11.30 -2.64
C SER A 15 -20.71 -9.87 -2.20
N PRO A 16 -21.94 -9.40 -2.47
CA PRO A 16 -22.46 -8.17 -1.87
C PRO A 16 -22.79 -8.33 -0.38
N ASP A 17 -22.83 -9.56 0.14
CA ASP A 17 -23.17 -9.84 1.52
C ASP A 17 -22.00 -9.51 2.46
N ARG A 18 -22.34 -8.95 3.62
CA ARG A 18 -21.36 -8.69 4.68
C ARG A 18 -20.82 -10.03 5.21
N PRO A 19 -19.48 -10.24 5.19
CA PRO A 19 -18.91 -11.49 5.68
C PRO A 19 -19.02 -11.57 7.22
N PRO A 20 -19.12 -12.77 7.81
CA PRO A 20 -19.29 -12.95 9.25
C PRO A 20 -18.20 -12.27 10.10
N TRP A 21 -16.93 -12.39 9.70
CA TRP A 21 -15.80 -11.78 10.42
C TRP A 21 -15.90 -10.25 10.53
N ALA A 22 -16.64 -9.59 9.61
CA ALA A 22 -16.82 -8.15 9.68
C ALA A 22 -17.70 -7.71 10.85
N ALA A 23 -18.40 -8.63 11.53
CA ALA A 23 -19.09 -8.36 12.78
C ALA A 23 -18.12 -8.05 13.93
N ASP A 24 -16.90 -8.61 13.87
CA ASP A 24 -15.84 -8.40 14.87
C ASP A 24 -14.98 -7.16 14.57
N VAL A 25 -15.31 -6.42 13.50
CA VAL A 25 -14.56 -5.24 13.05
C VAL A 25 -15.30 -3.97 13.42
N GLN A 26 -14.63 -3.11 14.20
CA GLN A 26 -15.06 -1.73 14.40
C GLN A 26 -14.61 -0.85 13.23
N TRP A 27 -15.57 -0.34 12.46
CA TRP A 27 -15.32 0.56 11.35
C TRP A 27 -15.37 2.02 11.79
N THR A 28 -14.37 2.80 11.41
CA THR A 28 -14.31 4.25 11.67
C THR A 28 -14.03 4.99 10.36
N LYS A 29 -14.80 6.04 10.10
CA LYS A 29 -14.48 7.01 9.07
C LYS A 29 -13.48 8.03 9.65
N ALA A 30 -12.30 8.15 9.04
CA ALA A 30 -11.30 9.15 9.39
C ALA A 30 -10.51 9.62 8.17
N ASN A 31 -10.00 10.84 8.23
CA ASN A 31 -8.97 11.34 7.33
C ASN A 31 -7.58 11.02 7.91
N VAL A 32 -6.79 10.19 7.23
CA VAL A 32 -5.42 9.85 7.70
C VAL A 32 -4.50 11.06 7.80
N LEU A 33 -4.77 12.12 7.05
CA LEU A 33 -3.99 13.35 7.11
C LEU A 33 -4.32 14.21 8.33
N ASN A 34 -5.40 13.88 9.04
CA ASN A 34 -5.87 14.52 10.27
C ASN A 34 -5.87 13.53 11.45
N PRO A 35 -4.75 13.43 12.21
CA PRO A 35 -4.62 12.50 13.33
C PRO A 35 -5.71 12.57 14.38
N ASP A 36 -6.25 13.75 14.63
CA ASP A 36 -7.25 13.97 15.68
C ASP A 36 -8.52 13.14 15.45
N GLU A 37 -8.78 12.70 14.21
CA GLU A 37 -9.91 11.84 13.85
C GLU A 37 -9.70 10.36 14.21
N TYR A 38 -8.46 9.90 14.44
CA TYR A 38 -8.15 8.49 14.67
C TYR A 38 -7.23 8.17 15.85
N LEU A 39 -6.61 9.17 16.49
CA LEU A 39 -5.66 8.98 17.60
C LEU A 39 -6.17 8.07 18.72
N GLN A 40 -7.46 8.20 19.07
CA GLN A 40 -8.09 7.39 20.10
C GLN A 40 -8.01 5.88 19.82
N HIS A 41 -7.93 5.47 18.55
CA HIS A 41 -7.86 4.07 18.14
C HIS A 41 -6.45 3.49 18.21
N LEU A 42 -5.42 4.31 18.45
CA LEU A 42 -4.05 3.85 18.62
C LEU A 42 -3.76 3.42 20.07
N GLN A 43 -4.57 3.88 21.02
CA GLN A 43 -4.37 3.57 22.44
C GLN A 43 -4.62 2.09 22.70
N GLY A 44 -3.60 1.38 23.18
CA GLY A 44 -3.69 -0.05 23.47
C GLY A 44 -3.66 -0.96 22.24
N ALA A 45 -3.39 -0.42 21.04
CA ALA A 45 -3.24 -1.24 19.84
C ALA A 45 -1.90 -1.99 19.86
N ASP A 46 -1.94 -3.31 19.61
CA ASP A 46 -0.74 -4.15 19.50
C ASP A 46 0.02 -3.93 18.17
N ALA A 47 -0.72 -3.57 17.13
CA ALA A 47 -0.19 -3.30 15.81
C ALA A 47 -1.02 -2.27 15.04
N VAL A 48 -0.35 -1.53 14.17
CA VAL A 48 -0.98 -0.65 13.17
C VAL A 48 -0.54 -1.08 11.78
N VAL A 49 -1.49 -1.23 10.86
CA VAL A 49 -1.23 -1.58 9.46
C VAL A 49 -1.62 -0.42 8.56
N HIS A 50 -0.64 0.15 7.85
CA HIS A 50 -0.88 1.15 6.81
C HIS A 50 -0.90 0.49 5.42
N SER A 51 -2.09 0.38 4.84
CA SER A 51 -2.34 -0.23 3.53
C SER A 51 -2.81 0.77 2.47
N MET A 52 -2.76 2.07 2.76
CA MET A 52 -3.17 3.10 1.81
C MET A 52 -2.07 3.39 0.78
N GLY A 53 -2.52 3.72 -0.41
CA GLY A 53 -1.68 4.20 -1.48
C GLY A 53 -2.48 4.45 -2.75
N ILE A 54 -1.89 5.22 -3.66
CA ILE A 54 -2.45 5.46 -4.98
C ILE A 54 -1.50 4.91 -6.04
N LEU A 55 -2.05 4.27 -7.07
CA LEU A 55 -1.29 3.81 -8.24
C LEU A 55 -1.25 4.84 -9.36
N LEU A 56 -2.27 5.73 -9.41
CA LEU A 56 -2.43 6.74 -10.45
C LEU A 56 -2.89 8.05 -9.80
N GLU A 57 -2.11 9.12 -10.03
CA GLU A 57 -2.46 10.48 -9.63
C GLU A 57 -3.58 11.06 -10.52
N ALA A 58 -4.24 12.13 -10.07
CA ALA A 58 -5.42 12.67 -10.74
C ALA A 58 -5.15 13.15 -12.18
N ASP A 59 -3.93 13.59 -12.51
CA ASP A 59 -3.56 14.04 -13.86
C ASP A 59 -3.72 12.94 -14.91
N TYR A 60 -3.39 11.69 -14.55
CA TYR A 60 -3.57 10.56 -15.45
C TYR A 60 -5.05 10.31 -15.77
N LYS A 61 -5.94 10.53 -14.79
CA LYS A 61 -7.39 10.45 -14.98
C LYS A 61 -7.94 11.66 -15.72
N GLY A 62 -7.38 12.85 -15.52
CA GLY A 62 -7.76 14.09 -16.21
C GLY A 62 -7.57 14.00 -17.72
N VAL A 63 -6.45 13.41 -18.16
CA VAL A 63 -6.18 13.11 -19.58
C VAL A 63 -7.20 12.12 -20.14
N LEU A 64 -7.46 11.02 -19.43
CA LEU A 64 -8.42 10.00 -19.87
C LEU A 64 -9.87 10.50 -19.91
N GLN A 65 -10.22 11.49 -19.07
CA GLN A 65 -11.54 12.10 -19.02
C GLN A 65 -11.70 13.31 -19.96
N GLY A 66 -10.66 13.70 -20.71
CA GLY A 66 -10.70 14.85 -21.62
C GLY A 66 -10.84 16.21 -20.94
N LYS A 67 -10.60 16.29 -19.62
CA LYS A 67 -10.70 17.53 -18.83
C LYS A 67 -9.46 18.41 -18.93
N GLU A 68 -8.36 17.86 -19.42
CA GLU A 68 -7.12 18.57 -19.68
C GLU A 68 -6.61 18.26 -21.09
N SER A 69 -5.81 19.17 -21.65
CA SER A 69 -5.08 18.88 -22.87
C SER A 69 -4.21 17.63 -22.65
N PRO A 70 -4.25 16.62 -23.55
CA PRO A 70 -3.47 15.40 -23.40
C PRO A 70 -1.98 15.65 -23.17
N PHE A 71 -1.42 16.69 -23.80
CA PHE A 71 -0.02 17.04 -23.66
C PHE A 71 0.32 17.59 -22.27
N SER A 72 -0.49 18.51 -21.74
CA SER A 72 -0.25 19.10 -20.42
C SER A 72 -0.47 18.08 -19.31
N GLY A 73 -1.54 17.27 -19.39
CA GLY A 73 -1.82 16.26 -18.37
C GLY A 73 -0.79 15.12 -18.35
N LEU A 74 -0.27 14.70 -19.52
CA LEU A 74 0.86 13.75 -19.58
C LEU A 74 2.13 14.37 -19.01
N SER A 75 2.49 15.61 -19.38
CA SER A 75 3.68 16.28 -18.81
C SER A 75 3.62 16.39 -17.28
N ARG A 76 2.42 16.63 -16.72
CA ARG A 76 2.22 16.73 -15.27
C ARG A 76 2.24 15.36 -14.58
N ALA A 77 1.56 14.37 -15.16
CA ALA A 77 1.55 12.99 -14.66
C ALA A 77 2.96 12.38 -14.60
N PHE A 78 3.80 12.71 -15.58
CA PHE A 78 5.19 12.23 -15.69
C PHE A 78 6.24 13.20 -15.12
N SER A 79 5.83 14.23 -14.37
CA SER A 79 6.78 15.11 -13.68
C SER A 79 7.73 14.30 -12.80
N ALA A 80 9.02 14.65 -12.84
CA ALA A 80 10.06 14.01 -12.03
C ALA A 80 9.94 14.35 -10.54
N THR A 81 9.21 15.42 -10.20
CA THR A 81 8.97 15.87 -8.83
C THR A 81 7.51 16.30 -8.67
N LYS A 82 6.94 16.01 -7.49
CA LYS A 82 5.68 16.59 -7.03
C LYS A 82 5.78 16.93 -5.54
N ALA A 83 4.95 17.86 -5.10
CA ALA A 83 4.85 18.24 -3.71
C ALA A 83 4.06 17.19 -2.92
N GLY A 84 4.52 16.91 -1.70
CA GLY A 84 3.77 16.15 -0.71
C GLY A 84 2.98 17.10 0.19
N SER A 85 3.27 17.01 1.48
CA SER A 85 2.74 17.86 2.55
C SER A 85 3.84 18.62 3.28
N GLN A 86 3.47 19.29 4.37
CA GLN A 86 4.41 19.75 5.39
C GLN A 86 5.21 18.54 5.93
N ASN A 87 6.44 18.74 6.42
CA ASN A 87 7.24 17.65 6.97
C ASN A 87 6.46 16.92 8.09
N PRO A 88 6.08 15.64 7.91
CA PRO A 88 5.27 14.91 8.89
C PRO A 88 5.98 14.76 10.25
N LEU A 89 7.32 14.69 10.23
CA LEU A 89 8.11 14.59 11.45
C LEU A 89 8.08 15.88 12.26
N ALA A 90 8.02 17.04 11.61
CA ALA A 90 8.00 18.36 12.25
C ALA A 90 6.59 18.85 12.61
N ARG A 91 5.54 18.12 12.21
CA ARG A 91 4.12 18.43 12.50
C ARG A 91 3.86 18.65 13.99
N ARG A 92 3.12 19.72 14.32
CA ARG A 92 2.68 20.01 15.70
C ARG A 92 1.36 19.28 16.02
N PRO A 93 1.08 18.94 17.28
CA PRO A 93 -0.23 18.41 17.67
C PRO A 93 -1.37 19.33 17.21
N GLY A 94 -2.45 18.75 16.67
CA GLY A 94 -3.60 19.48 16.12
C GLY A 94 -3.43 20.05 14.70
N GLU A 95 -2.26 19.90 14.08
CA GLU A 95 -2.02 20.37 12.70
C GLU A 95 -2.36 19.26 11.69
N GLU A 96 -3.15 19.56 10.66
CA GLU A 96 -3.45 18.61 9.59
C GLU A 96 -2.37 18.66 8.49
N LEU A 97 -2.00 17.51 7.91
CA LEU A 97 -1.20 17.51 6.69
C LEU A 97 -2.04 17.95 5.50
N ARG A 98 -1.61 19.00 4.82
CA ARG A 98 -2.30 19.54 3.65
C ARG A 98 -1.51 19.25 2.37
N PRO A 99 -2.18 18.85 1.27
CA PRO A 99 -1.56 18.80 -0.04
C PRO A 99 -0.93 20.16 -0.38
N GLN A 100 0.30 20.15 -0.89
CA GLN A 100 1.00 21.37 -1.30
C GLN A 100 0.96 21.62 -2.80
N GLU A 101 0.43 20.69 -3.59
CA GLU A 101 0.12 20.96 -4.99
C GLU A 101 -0.97 22.03 -5.11
N LYS A 102 -0.83 22.91 -6.11
CA LYS A 102 -1.69 24.11 -6.26
C LYS A 102 -3.17 23.78 -6.44
N ASP A 103 -3.47 22.61 -6.96
CA ASP A 103 -4.81 22.08 -7.23
C ASP A 103 -5.34 21.18 -6.11
N GLY A 104 -4.56 21.00 -5.03
CA GLY A 104 -4.91 20.10 -3.93
C GLY A 104 -4.85 18.61 -4.30
N GLN A 105 -4.16 18.26 -5.39
CA GLN A 105 -4.06 16.90 -5.86
C GLN A 105 -3.44 15.96 -4.82
N LEU A 106 -3.99 14.75 -4.72
CA LEU A 106 -3.36 13.64 -4.00
C LEU A 106 -2.21 13.08 -4.83
N THR A 107 -0.99 13.28 -4.33
CA THR A 107 0.27 12.84 -4.96
C THR A 107 0.79 11.54 -4.32
N TYR A 108 1.75 10.88 -4.97
CA TYR A 108 2.44 9.75 -4.35
C TYR A 108 3.17 10.16 -3.07
N GLU A 109 3.78 11.34 -3.06
CA GLU A 109 4.49 11.91 -1.93
C GLU A 109 3.55 12.07 -0.73
N LEU A 110 2.35 12.62 -0.95
CA LEU A 110 1.36 12.76 0.11
C LEU A 110 0.80 11.41 0.58
N MET A 111 0.28 10.62 -0.36
CA MET A 111 -0.51 9.43 -0.03
C MET A 111 0.35 8.23 0.35
N ASN A 112 1.45 8.00 -0.35
CA ASN A 112 2.29 6.83 -0.10
C ASN A 112 3.31 7.12 1.02
N ARG A 113 3.95 8.30 1.00
CA ARG A 113 5.05 8.62 1.92
C ARG A 113 4.58 9.35 3.18
N ASP A 114 4.02 10.54 3.01
CA ASP A 114 3.77 11.44 4.13
C ASP A 114 2.68 10.91 5.07
N SER A 115 1.60 10.34 4.53
CA SER A 115 0.54 9.72 5.34
C SER A 115 1.06 8.53 6.17
N ALA A 116 2.01 7.75 5.62
CA ALA A 116 2.59 6.61 6.31
C ALA A 116 3.52 7.06 7.45
N ILE A 117 4.36 8.07 7.19
CA ILE A 117 5.23 8.66 8.21
C ILE A 117 4.40 9.30 9.32
N LEU A 118 3.31 10.00 8.97
CA LEU A 118 2.41 10.59 9.97
C LEU A 118 1.80 9.53 10.86
N LEU A 119 1.20 8.49 10.28
CA LEU A 119 0.59 7.42 11.08
C LEU A 119 1.63 6.69 11.94
N ALA A 120 2.84 6.45 11.42
CA ALA A 120 3.92 5.85 12.19
C ALA A 120 4.38 6.73 13.36
N LYS A 121 4.46 8.05 13.17
CA LYS A 121 4.77 9.01 14.23
C LYS A 121 3.74 8.92 15.36
N GLU A 122 2.46 8.96 15.01
CA GLU A 122 1.38 8.92 16.00
C GLU A 122 1.28 7.56 16.68
N ALA A 123 1.51 6.47 15.95
CA ALA A 123 1.58 5.11 16.51
C ALA A 123 2.74 4.98 17.51
N SER A 124 3.93 5.47 17.14
CA SER A 124 5.10 5.48 18.02
C SER A 124 4.87 6.33 19.27
N ALA A 125 4.25 7.51 19.13
CA ALA A 125 3.91 8.39 20.25
C ALA A 125 2.89 7.74 21.22
N ASN A 126 2.01 6.88 20.72
CA ASN A 126 1.05 6.11 21.50
C ASN A 126 1.58 4.73 21.92
N SER A 127 2.89 4.49 21.81
CA SER A 127 3.55 3.25 22.24
C SER A 127 3.03 1.98 21.57
N VAL A 128 2.54 2.08 20.33
CA VAL A 128 2.16 0.90 19.54
C VAL A 128 3.41 0.05 19.29
N PRO A 129 3.42 -1.25 19.65
CA PRO A 129 4.60 -2.10 19.52
C PRO A 129 5.04 -2.36 18.07
N THR A 130 4.06 -2.54 17.17
CA THR A 130 4.31 -3.00 15.80
C THR A 130 3.67 -2.08 14.76
N PHE A 131 4.42 -1.72 13.73
CA PHE A 131 3.93 -0.97 12.59
C PHE A 131 4.21 -1.71 11.29
N VAL A 132 3.16 -1.99 10.52
CA VAL A 132 3.27 -2.64 9.22
C VAL A 132 2.94 -1.62 8.14
N TYR A 133 3.80 -1.53 7.13
CA TYR A 133 3.55 -0.73 5.93
C TYR A 133 3.47 -1.64 4.71
N ILE A 134 2.36 -1.54 3.96
CA ILE A 134 2.23 -2.21 2.67
C ILE A 134 2.96 -1.38 1.62
N SER A 135 4.19 -1.79 1.37
CA SER A 135 5.07 -1.25 0.34
C SER A 135 4.84 -1.97 -1.00
N ALA A 136 5.77 -1.82 -1.93
CA ALA A 136 5.75 -2.45 -3.24
C ALA A 136 7.09 -3.09 -3.59
N ALA A 137 7.06 -4.24 -4.25
CA ALA A 137 8.24 -4.82 -4.90
C ALA A 137 8.67 -3.94 -6.08
N ALA A 138 9.97 -3.90 -6.36
CA ALA A 138 10.47 -3.37 -7.63
C ALA A 138 10.14 -4.40 -8.73
N GLY A 139 9.58 -3.95 -9.86
CA GLY A 139 9.36 -4.81 -11.03
C GLY A 139 7.91 -4.98 -11.49
N ALA A 140 6.92 -4.35 -10.85
CA ALA A 140 5.60 -4.25 -11.46
C ALA A 140 5.70 -3.42 -12.76
N PRO A 141 5.27 -3.96 -13.91
CA PRO A 141 5.42 -3.30 -15.20
C PRO A 141 4.63 -1.99 -15.22
N VAL A 142 5.17 -0.96 -15.87
CA VAL A 142 4.51 0.34 -16.13
C VAL A 142 4.34 1.26 -14.90
N LEU A 143 4.89 0.91 -13.72
CA LEU A 143 4.82 1.82 -12.56
C LEU A 143 5.79 3.00 -12.68
N PRO A 144 5.35 4.25 -12.41
CA PRO A 144 6.24 5.39 -12.36
C PRO A 144 7.34 5.22 -11.30
N LYS A 145 8.57 5.65 -11.59
CA LYS A 145 9.67 5.61 -10.62
C LYS A 145 9.31 6.26 -9.28
N ARG A 146 8.60 7.40 -9.32
CA ARG A 146 8.12 8.12 -8.12
C ARG A 146 7.24 7.27 -7.20
N TYR A 147 6.44 6.37 -7.77
CA TYR A 147 5.62 5.47 -6.96
C TYR A 147 6.48 4.57 -6.07
N ILE A 148 7.52 3.95 -6.62
CA ILE A 148 8.42 3.08 -5.85
C ILE A 148 9.31 3.89 -4.91
N THR A 149 9.87 5.02 -5.36
CA THR A 149 10.78 5.82 -4.52
C THR A 149 10.06 6.38 -3.31
N THR A 150 8.84 6.89 -3.44
CA THR A 150 8.05 7.41 -2.30
C THR A 150 7.76 6.32 -1.26
N LYS A 151 7.44 5.09 -1.70
CA LYS A 151 7.28 3.93 -0.81
C LYS A 151 8.59 3.60 -0.07
N ARG A 152 9.74 3.63 -0.77
CA ARG A 152 11.07 3.40 -0.16
C ARG A 152 11.50 4.50 0.80
N GLU A 153 11.20 5.76 0.48
CA GLU A 153 11.42 6.91 1.38
C GLU A 153 10.63 6.75 2.68
N ALA A 154 9.39 6.27 2.61
CA ALA A 154 8.57 5.98 3.79
C ALA A 154 9.22 4.91 4.67
N GLU A 155 9.64 3.79 4.09
CA GLU A 155 10.35 2.71 4.81
C GLU A 155 11.58 3.24 5.54
N SER A 156 12.45 3.94 4.82
CA SER A 156 13.69 4.48 5.37
C SER A 156 13.44 5.48 6.50
N THR A 157 12.44 6.36 6.33
CA THR A 157 12.10 7.36 7.35
C THR A 157 11.50 6.72 8.59
N ILE A 158 10.58 5.77 8.42
CA ILE A 158 9.93 5.07 9.55
C ILE A 158 10.97 4.27 10.34
N ALA A 159 11.83 3.51 9.65
CA ALA A 159 12.86 2.70 10.31
C ALA A 159 13.88 3.54 11.09
N SER A 160 14.28 4.69 10.55
CA SER A 160 15.28 5.56 11.18
C SER A 160 14.70 6.47 12.28
N SER A 161 13.47 6.94 12.12
CA SER A 161 12.85 7.90 13.05
C SER A 161 12.17 7.24 14.24
N PHE A 162 11.71 5.99 14.11
CA PHE A 162 10.95 5.29 15.15
C PHE A 162 11.57 3.92 15.51
N PRO A 163 12.86 3.86 15.93
CA PRO A 163 13.58 2.60 16.10
C PRO A 163 13.06 1.72 17.25
N SER A 164 12.33 2.30 18.22
CA SER A 164 11.69 1.56 19.32
C SER A 164 10.43 0.81 18.89
N MET A 165 9.80 1.22 17.79
CA MET A 165 8.62 0.55 17.22
C MET A 165 9.08 -0.47 16.18
N ARG A 166 8.66 -1.73 16.32
CA ARG A 166 9.01 -2.78 15.36
C ARG A 166 8.30 -2.50 14.05
N SER A 167 9.06 -2.11 13.03
CA SER A 167 8.54 -1.82 11.70
C SER A 167 8.72 -3.00 10.75
N VAL A 168 7.67 -3.33 9.99
CA VAL A 168 7.65 -4.38 8.95
C VAL A 168 7.20 -3.76 7.64
N PHE A 169 7.97 -3.96 6.57
CA PHE A 169 7.69 -3.35 5.27
C PHE A 169 7.41 -4.44 4.23
N ILE A 170 6.13 -4.72 4.00
CA ILE A 170 5.69 -5.76 3.07
C ILE A 170 5.87 -5.24 1.64
N ARG A 171 6.91 -5.69 0.93
CA ARG A 171 7.19 -5.30 -0.46
C ARG A 171 6.38 -6.19 -1.40
N ALA A 172 5.06 -6.04 -1.36
CA ALA A 172 4.14 -6.85 -2.15
C ALA A 172 4.35 -6.61 -3.66
N PRO A 173 4.34 -7.67 -4.50
CA PRO A 173 4.30 -7.52 -5.95
C PRO A 173 2.89 -7.13 -6.38
N PHE A 174 2.59 -7.21 -7.69
CA PHE A 174 1.22 -7.01 -8.17
C PHE A 174 0.28 -7.99 -7.45
N MET A 175 -0.68 -7.45 -6.70
CA MET A 175 -1.70 -8.24 -6.01
C MET A 175 -2.93 -8.38 -6.91
N TRP A 176 -3.45 -9.59 -7.01
CA TRP A 176 -4.68 -9.87 -7.73
C TRP A 176 -5.72 -10.49 -6.81
N ASP A 177 -6.98 -10.28 -7.17
CA ASP A 177 -8.10 -10.91 -6.50
C ASP A 177 -9.23 -11.19 -7.50
N ALA A 178 -9.91 -12.33 -7.33
CA ALA A 178 -10.94 -12.78 -8.26
C ALA A 178 -12.19 -11.88 -8.24
N SER A 179 -12.46 -11.15 -7.14
CA SER A 179 -13.58 -10.22 -7.06
C SER A 179 -13.34 -8.92 -7.84
N ARG A 180 -12.08 -8.60 -8.15
CA ARG A 180 -11.71 -7.39 -8.88
C ARG A 180 -11.56 -7.68 -10.37
N SER A 181 -12.67 -7.62 -11.10
CA SER A 181 -12.78 -7.88 -12.53
C SER A 181 -11.79 -7.08 -13.41
N PHE A 182 -11.27 -5.94 -12.95
CA PHE A 182 -10.22 -5.19 -13.66
C PHE A 182 -8.80 -5.76 -13.48
N THR A 183 -8.53 -6.50 -12.39
CA THR A 183 -7.20 -7.06 -12.10
C THR A 183 -6.93 -8.37 -12.84
N VAL A 184 -7.98 -9.12 -13.19
CA VAL A 184 -7.90 -10.43 -13.85
C VAL A 184 -7.27 -10.36 -15.25
N PRO A 185 -7.63 -9.42 -16.15
CA PRO A 185 -6.99 -9.31 -17.47
C PRO A 185 -5.51 -8.94 -17.40
N LEU A 186 -5.13 -8.07 -16.46
CA LEU A 186 -3.74 -7.66 -16.28
C LEU A 186 -2.90 -8.79 -15.66
N ALA A 187 -3.46 -9.49 -14.66
CA ALA A 187 -2.84 -10.68 -14.09
C ALA A 187 -2.66 -11.79 -15.15
N ALA A 188 -3.65 -12.04 -16.00
CA ALA A 188 -3.56 -13.02 -17.07
C ALA A 188 -2.46 -12.66 -18.10
N ALA A 189 -2.37 -11.37 -18.49
CA ALA A 189 -1.32 -10.91 -19.40
C ALA A 189 0.09 -11.10 -18.80
N THR A 190 0.28 -10.76 -17.51
CA THR A 190 1.56 -10.96 -16.81
C THR A 190 1.88 -12.43 -16.56
N GLY A 191 0.89 -13.25 -16.23
CA GLY A 191 1.03 -14.69 -16.00
C GLY A 191 1.45 -15.43 -17.26
N VAL A 192 0.78 -15.17 -18.40
CA VAL A 192 1.15 -15.75 -19.70
C VAL A 192 2.56 -15.32 -20.10
N ALA A 193 2.91 -14.03 -19.92
CA ALA A 193 4.25 -13.55 -20.21
C ALA A 193 5.31 -14.25 -19.35
N SER A 194 5.03 -14.50 -18.07
CA SER A 194 5.96 -15.19 -17.16
C SER A 194 6.20 -16.65 -17.56
N LEU A 195 5.15 -17.37 -18.00
CA LEU A 195 5.25 -18.74 -18.48
C LEU A 195 6.06 -18.84 -19.77
N VAL A 196 5.88 -17.91 -20.70
CA VAL A 196 6.65 -17.85 -21.96
C VAL A 196 8.12 -17.55 -21.68
N ASN A 197 8.43 -16.67 -20.72
CA ASN A 197 9.81 -16.37 -20.34
C ASN A 197 10.51 -17.58 -19.68
N SER A 198 9.79 -18.35 -18.86
CA SER A 198 10.30 -19.59 -18.27
C SER A 198 10.57 -20.67 -19.32
N ALA A 199 9.73 -20.77 -20.36
CA ALA A 199 9.90 -21.74 -21.46
C ALA A 199 11.08 -21.41 -22.39
N VAL A 200 11.46 -20.13 -22.53
CA VAL A 200 12.56 -19.68 -23.42
C VAL A 200 13.86 -19.42 -22.61
N GLY A 201 13.98 -20.00 -21.42
CA GLY A 201 15.21 -19.95 -20.61
C GLY A 201 15.61 -18.53 -20.18
N GLY A 202 14.65 -17.63 -19.97
CA GLY A 202 14.91 -16.29 -19.46
C GLY A 202 15.48 -15.29 -20.47
N ARG A 203 15.54 -15.63 -21.77
CA ARG A 203 16.12 -14.78 -22.84
C ARG A 203 15.28 -13.55 -23.24
N LEU A 204 14.07 -13.40 -22.69
CA LEU A 204 13.18 -12.26 -22.92
C LEU A 204 13.11 -11.29 -21.73
N THR A 205 14.06 -11.37 -20.80
CA THR A 205 14.19 -10.45 -19.64
C THR A 205 14.19 -8.97 -20.02
N TRP A 206 14.71 -8.63 -21.21
CA TRP A 206 14.80 -7.23 -21.67
C TRP A 206 13.43 -6.61 -22.01
N LEU A 207 12.44 -7.41 -22.40
CA LEU A 207 11.09 -6.96 -22.76
C LEU A 207 10.14 -6.93 -21.54
N MET A 208 10.56 -7.54 -20.43
CA MET A 208 9.84 -7.63 -19.15
C MET A 208 10.14 -6.50 -18.17
N GLY A 209 11.12 -5.62 -18.47
CA GLY A 209 11.69 -4.73 -17.45
C GLY A 209 12.33 -5.52 -16.30
N ALA A 210 13.07 -4.84 -15.42
CA ALA A 210 13.74 -5.49 -14.30
C ALA A 210 12.72 -6.08 -13.30
N GLY A 211 12.41 -7.38 -13.44
CA GLY A 211 11.76 -8.19 -12.41
C GLY A 211 10.32 -8.60 -12.73
N GLY A 212 10.14 -9.65 -13.54
CA GLY A 212 8.89 -10.42 -13.63
C GLY A 212 8.58 -11.14 -12.31
N THR A 213 8.24 -10.37 -11.28
CA THR A 213 7.82 -10.90 -9.98
C THR A 213 6.41 -11.47 -10.10
N LYS A 214 6.26 -12.72 -9.69
CA LYS A 214 4.99 -13.46 -9.74
C LYS A 214 3.91 -12.66 -9.00
N PRO A 215 2.75 -12.37 -9.63
CA PRO A 215 1.61 -11.80 -8.93
C PRO A 215 1.18 -12.66 -7.75
N LEU A 216 0.88 -12.03 -6.61
CA LEU A 216 0.39 -12.73 -5.42
C LEU A 216 -1.11 -12.49 -5.24
N LYS A 217 -1.80 -13.46 -4.65
CA LYS A 217 -3.18 -13.25 -4.20
C LYS A 217 -3.18 -12.24 -3.06
N ALA A 218 -4.16 -11.33 -3.04
CA ALA A 218 -4.31 -10.37 -1.96
C ALA A 218 -4.45 -11.07 -0.59
N ASP A 219 -5.23 -12.15 -0.52
CA ASP A 219 -5.42 -12.95 0.70
C ASP A 219 -4.11 -13.53 1.23
N LEU A 220 -3.24 -14.03 0.33
CA LEU A 220 -1.92 -14.56 0.70
C LEU A 220 -1.05 -13.48 1.34
N VAL A 221 -1.08 -12.26 0.80
CA VAL A 221 -0.36 -11.12 1.41
C VAL A 221 -0.99 -10.74 2.76
N GLY A 222 -2.32 -10.83 2.88
CA GLY A 222 -3.04 -10.65 4.14
C GLY A 222 -2.60 -11.64 5.21
N ASP A 223 -2.55 -12.94 4.89
CA ASP A 223 -2.08 -14.00 5.79
C ASP A 223 -0.63 -13.74 6.24
N ALA A 224 0.23 -13.33 5.31
CA ALA A 224 1.62 -12.98 5.63
C ALA A 224 1.72 -11.78 6.58
N VAL A 225 0.85 -10.77 6.44
CA VAL A 225 0.79 -9.62 7.35
C VAL A 225 0.38 -10.04 8.75
N VAL A 226 -0.66 -10.87 8.87
CA VAL A 226 -1.13 -11.39 10.17
C VAL A 226 0.00 -12.18 10.85
N GLU A 227 0.64 -13.10 10.13
CA GLU A 227 1.77 -13.87 10.70
C GLU A 227 2.97 -12.98 11.05
N ALA A 228 3.25 -11.93 10.28
CA ALA A 228 4.32 -10.99 10.60
C ALA A 228 4.03 -10.20 11.89
N VAL A 229 2.75 -9.91 12.17
CA VAL A 229 2.31 -9.27 13.41
C VAL A 229 2.43 -10.26 14.57
N GLU A 230 1.76 -11.42 14.47
CA GLU A 230 1.67 -12.43 15.54
C GLU A 230 3.02 -13.09 15.87
N GLY A 231 3.80 -13.42 14.84
CA GLY A 231 5.04 -14.17 15.00
C GLY A 231 6.15 -13.38 15.68
N GLY A 232 6.07 -12.03 15.72
CA GLY A 232 7.05 -11.16 16.39
C GLY A 232 8.46 -11.12 15.74
N GLU A 233 8.76 -12.05 14.83
CA GLU A 233 10.09 -12.24 14.24
C GLU A 233 10.37 -11.30 13.07
N ALA A 234 9.36 -10.98 12.26
CA ALA A 234 9.54 -10.15 11.07
C ALA A 234 9.88 -8.70 11.45
N LYS A 235 10.92 -8.14 10.81
CA LYS A 235 11.37 -6.75 10.97
C LYS A 235 12.05 -6.25 9.70
N GLY A 236 11.77 -5.00 9.33
CA GLY A 236 12.33 -4.37 8.14
C GLY A 236 11.64 -4.83 6.85
N PRO A 237 12.33 -4.72 5.70
CA PRO A 237 11.83 -5.19 4.41
C PRO A 237 11.49 -6.68 4.41
N VAL A 238 10.30 -7.01 3.92
CA VAL A 238 9.84 -8.38 3.66
C VAL A 238 9.59 -8.52 2.16
N GLU A 239 10.44 -9.27 1.50
CA GLU A 239 10.40 -9.50 0.04
C GLU A 239 9.47 -10.67 -0.32
N VAL A 240 9.15 -10.80 -1.62
CA VAL A 240 8.20 -11.80 -2.14
C VAL A 240 8.39 -13.23 -1.57
N PRO A 241 9.61 -13.81 -1.51
CA PRO A 241 9.78 -15.15 -0.96
C PRO A 241 9.45 -15.25 0.54
N GLU A 242 9.73 -14.19 1.30
CA GLU A 242 9.44 -14.13 2.75
C GLU A 242 7.94 -13.95 2.98
N ILE A 243 7.25 -13.20 2.13
CA ILE A 243 5.78 -13.11 2.13
C ILE A 243 5.17 -14.50 1.92
N GLU A 244 5.61 -15.26 0.91
CA GLU A 244 5.10 -16.62 0.67
C GLU A 244 5.41 -17.57 1.84
N ALA A 245 6.57 -17.44 2.48
CA ALA A 245 6.94 -18.23 3.65
C ALA A 245 6.05 -17.92 4.88
N LEU A 246 5.81 -16.64 5.16
CA LEU A 246 4.92 -16.19 6.25
C LEU A 246 3.48 -16.66 6.02
N ALA A 247 2.95 -16.52 4.81
CA ALA A 247 1.62 -17.01 4.47
C ALA A 247 1.50 -18.54 4.64
N THR A 248 2.54 -19.29 4.25
CA THR A 248 2.58 -20.74 4.46
C THR A 248 2.58 -21.10 5.94
N LYS A 249 3.27 -20.32 6.79
CA LYS A 249 3.30 -20.50 8.25
C LYS A 249 1.91 -20.22 8.86
N ALA A 250 1.25 -19.14 8.45
CA ALA A 250 -0.12 -18.80 8.85
C ALA A 250 -1.10 -19.93 8.52
N TRP A 251 -1.06 -20.43 7.29
CA TRP A 251 -1.92 -21.53 6.83
C TRP A 251 -1.73 -22.80 7.67
N ARG A 252 -0.48 -23.16 8.01
CA ARG A 252 -0.20 -24.31 8.87
C ARG A 252 -0.74 -24.14 10.29
N ARG A 253 -0.69 -22.92 10.85
CA ARG A 253 -1.22 -22.63 12.19
C ARG A 253 -2.74 -22.81 12.23
N ASN A 254 -3.45 -22.39 11.18
CA ASN A 254 -4.92 -22.48 11.11
C ASN A 254 -5.44 -23.90 10.80
N MET A 255 -4.57 -24.87 10.51
CA MET A 255 -4.93 -26.27 10.30
C MET A 255 -4.85 -27.14 11.56
N LEU A 256 -4.23 -26.62 12.62
CA LEU A 256 -4.07 -27.29 13.92
C LEU A 256 -5.16 -26.81 14.89
#